data_AF-A0A2K2RDS0-F1
#
_entry.id   AF-A0A2K2RDS0-F1
#
_cell.length_a   1.000
_cell.length_b   1.000
_cell.length_c   1.000
_cell.angle_alpha   90.00
_cell.angle_beta   90.00
_cell.angle_gamma   90.00
#
_symmetry.space_group_name_H-M   'P 1'
#
loop_
_entity.id
_entity.type
_entity.pdbx_description
1 polymer ?
#
loop_
_entity_poly.entity_id
_entity_poly.type
_entity_poly.pdbx_seq_one_letter_code
_entity_poly.pdbx_strand_id
1 'polypeptide(L)'
;MSLQFMRNADGTVTGRNETNGFTVTHADEEEVKRQLYEDAGWEYTPPPPPVRPGSHRFVLVHEEDGGCGFGDERYAGLRARPPEGCVPADHGHFALECERPGKTLLDAVAGTVAEVRRDHGVVMNSLGVADGPGKWLDAEGRDGDAPEEVAHLVLTAAHRSRRLGYGRKELVRLLDATGIE
;
A
#
# COMPACT_ATOMS: atom_id res chain seq x y z
N MET A 1 0.78 -25.22 9.20
CA MET A 1 2.23 -24.94 9.29
C MET A 1 2.40 -23.61 9.96
N SER A 2 3.18 -23.54 11.04
CA SER A 2 3.42 -22.33 11.83
C SER A 2 4.92 -22.12 12.00
N LEU A 3 5.36 -20.90 11.74
CA LEU A 3 6.73 -20.44 11.94
C LEU A 3 6.76 -19.53 13.16
N GLN A 4 7.69 -19.76 14.08
CA GLN A 4 7.92 -18.91 15.25
C GLN A 4 9.23 -18.16 15.11
N PHE A 5 9.24 -16.90 15.55
CA PHE A 5 10.42 -16.05 15.59
C PHE A 5 10.62 -15.52 17.01
N MET A 6 11.84 -15.65 17.53
CA MET A 6 12.24 -15.18 18.85
C MET A 6 13.48 -14.31 18.73
N ARG A 7 13.43 -13.10 19.25
CA ARG A 7 14.60 -12.21 19.36
C ARG A 7 15.34 -12.52 20.66
N ASN A 8 16.61 -12.88 20.54
CA ASN A 8 17.47 -13.23 21.66
C ASN A 8 18.10 -11.99 22.29
N ALA A 9 18.50 -12.10 23.56
CA ALA A 9 19.14 -11.00 24.29
C ALA A 9 20.52 -10.61 23.72
N ASP A 10 21.15 -11.50 22.96
CA ASP A 10 22.43 -11.28 22.29
C ASP A 10 22.31 -10.55 20.93
N GLY A 11 21.09 -10.18 20.53
CA GLY A 11 20.81 -9.48 19.28
C GLY A 11 20.56 -10.38 18.07
N THR A 12 20.64 -11.71 18.22
CA THR A 12 20.28 -12.66 17.15
C THR A 12 18.78 -12.94 17.11
N VAL A 13 18.31 -13.48 16.00
CA VAL A 13 16.94 -14.00 15.84
C VAL A 13 16.99 -15.51 15.67
N THR A 14 16.17 -16.22 16.44
CA THR A 14 15.93 -17.66 16.28
C THR A 14 14.57 -17.87 15.63
N GLY A 15 14.57 -18.55 14.49
CA GLY A 15 13.37 -19.01 13.80
C GLY A 15 13.17 -20.51 14.02
N ARG A 16 11.92 -20.94 14.22
CA ARG A 16 11.55 -22.35 14.35
C ARG A 16 10.34 -22.70 13.49
N ASN A 17 10.47 -23.75 12.70
CA ASN A 17 9.34 -24.39 12.06
C ASN A 17 8.76 -25.43 13.03
N GLU A 18 7.53 -25.21 13.49
CA GLU A 18 6.89 -26.10 14.46
C GLU A 18 6.50 -27.46 13.85
N THR A 19 6.42 -27.54 12.51
CA THR A 19 5.94 -28.72 11.80
C THR A 19 6.97 -29.84 11.78
N ASN A 20 8.24 -29.51 11.58
CA ASN A 20 9.35 -30.47 11.47
C ASN A 20 10.44 -30.27 12.54
N GLY A 21 10.32 -29.23 13.38
CA GLY A 21 11.29 -28.91 14.43
C GLY A 21 12.56 -28.23 13.91
N PHE A 22 12.64 -27.88 12.63
CA PHE A 22 13.77 -27.15 12.07
C PHE A 22 13.94 -25.81 12.79
N THR A 23 15.17 -25.49 13.19
CA THR A 23 15.50 -24.29 13.95
C THR A 23 16.75 -23.66 13.37
N VAL A 24 16.69 -22.35 13.12
CA VAL A 24 17.81 -21.54 12.61
C VAL A 24 18.01 -20.33 13.52
N THR A 25 19.26 -20.00 13.82
CA THR A 25 19.62 -18.79 14.58
C THR A 25 20.62 -17.98 13.78
N HIS A 26 20.34 -16.70 13.54
CA HIS A 26 21.22 -15.82 12.80
C HIS A 26 21.15 -14.38 13.30
N ALA A 27 22.21 -13.60 13.08
CA ALA A 27 22.24 -12.17 13.43
C ALA A 27 21.35 -11.31 12.50
N ASP A 28 21.18 -11.77 11.27
CA ASP A 28 20.24 -11.18 10.29
C ASP A 28 18.89 -11.91 10.37
N GLU A 29 17.83 -11.16 10.68
CA GLU A 29 16.46 -11.65 10.74
C GLU A 29 15.97 -12.16 9.37
N GLU A 30 16.42 -11.56 8.28
CA GLU A 30 15.97 -11.95 6.93
C GLU A 30 16.55 -13.29 6.51
N GLU A 31 17.78 -13.61 6.94
CA GLU A 31 18.38 -14.92 6.71
C GLU A 31 17.63 -16.03 7.48
N VAL A 32 17.16 -15.72 8.70
CA VAL A 32 16.29 -16.62 9.48
C VAL A 32 14.94 -16.84 8.78
N LYS A 33 14.32 -15.79 8.24
CA LYS A 33 13.06 -15.92 7.47
C LYS A 33 13.25 -16.72 6.19
N ARG A 34 14.29 -16.43 5.41
CA ARG A 34 14.60 -17.12 4.16
C ARG A 34 14.76 -18.62 4.38
N GLN A 35 15.59 -19.03 5.33
CA GLN A 35 15.83 -20.44 5.62
C GLN A 35 14.57 -21.16 6.15
N LEU A 36 13.74 -20.49 6.95
CA LEU A 36 12.47 -21.07 7.40
C LEU A 36 11.45 -21.23 6.28
N TYR A 37 11.37 -20.28 5.35
CA TYR A 37 10.47 -20.36 4.20
C TYR A 37 10.93 -21.47 3.24
N GLU A 38 12.22 -21.54 2.94
CA GLU A 38 12.83 -22.62 2.15
C GLU A 38 12.56 -23.99 2.77
N ASP A 39 12.71 -24.14 4.09
CA ASP A 39 12.42 -25.37 4.83
C ASP A 39 10.92 -25.74 4.82
N ALA A 40 10.03 -24.74 4.91
CA ALA A 40 8.59 -24.94 4.78
C ALA A 40 8.13 -25.25 3.35
N GLY A 41 9.04 -25.21 2.37
CA GLY A 41 8.72 -25.33 0.95
C GLY A 41 7.91 -24.16 0.41
N TRP A 42 8.00 -22.99 1.07
CA TRP A 42 7.33 -21.76 0.69
C TRP A 42 8.26 -20.90 -0.15
N GLU A 43 7.70 -20.23 -1.16
CA GLU A 43 8.44 -19.23 -1.92
C GLU A 43 8.79 -18.06 -1.00
N TYR A 44 10.08 -17.80 -0.81
CA TYR A 44 10.56 -16.65 -0.08
C TYR A 44 10.71 -15.47 -1.02
N THR A 45 9.87 -14.46 -0.84
CA THR A 45 10.04 -13.16 -1.50
C THR A 45 10.89 -12.27 -0.58
N PRO A 46 12.13 -11.94 -0.96
CA PRO A 46 12.96 -11.05 -0.15
C PRO A 46 12.28 -9.69 0.04
N PRO A 47 12.49 -9.02 1.18
CA PRO A 47 11.97 -7.68 1.38
C PRO A 47 12.54 -6.78 0.28
N PRO A 48 11.71 -5.88 -0.28
CA PRO A 48 12.15 -5.07 -1.39
C PRO A 48 13.26 -4.12 -0.91
N PRO A 49 14.24 -3.79 -1.77
CA PRO A 49 15.43 -3.05 -1.38
C PRO A 49 15.07 -1.72 -0.70
N PRO A 50 15.92 -1.23 0.22
CA PRO A 50 15.66 0.01 0.95
C PRO A 50 15.48 1.16 -0.04
N VAL A 51 14.44 1.95 0.20
CA VAL A 51 14.08 3.07 -0.66
C VAL A 51 15.18 4.14 -0.60
N ARG A 52 15.49 4.76 -1.74
CA ARG A 52 16.48 5.85 -1.78
C ARG A 52 16.09 6.97 -0.80
N PRO A 53 17.05 7.61 -0.10
CA PRO A 53 16.76 8.72 0.78
C PRO A 53 15.92 9.81 0.09
N GLY A 54 14.79 10.19 0.69
CA GLY A 54 13.85 11.17 0.12
C GLY A 54 12.87 10.61 -0.92
N SER A 55 12.88 9.30 -1.16
CA SER A 55 11.87 8.60 -1.96
C SER A 55 10.95 7.75 -1.07
N HIS A 56 9.74 7.49 -1.53
CA HIS A 56 8.70 6.77 -0.82
C HIS A 56 8.13 5.68 -1.73
N ARG A 57 7.94 4.48 -1.18
CA ARG A 57 7.31 3.35 -1.88
C ARG A 57 5.86 3.21 -1.44
N PHE A 58 4.95 3.08 -2.40
CA PHE A 58 3.52 2.90 -2.15
C PHE A 58 2.84 2.25 -3.37
N VAL A 59 1.66 1.68 -3.15
CA VAL A 59 0.83 1.11 -4.21
C VAL A 59 -0.42 1.97 -4.34
N LEU A 60 -0.69 2.52 -5.52
CA LEU A 60 -1.96 3.18 -5.80
C LEU A 60 -2.92 2.19 -6.45
N VAL A 61 -4.16 2.19 -6.02
CA VAL A 61 -5.23 1.34 -6.57
C VAL A 61 -6.37 2.22 -7.07
N HIS A 62 -6.96 1.83 -8.20
CA HIS A 62 -8.23 2.36 -8.64
C HIS A 62 -9.32 1.32 -8.37
N GLU A 63 -10.14 1.61 -7.37
CA GLU A 63 -11.26 0.78 -6.95
C GLU A 63 -12.53 1.34 -7.55
N GLU A 64 -13.29 0.51 -8.26
CA GLU A 64 -14.60 0.89 -8.80
C GLU A 64 -15.56 -0.29 -8.66
N ASP A 65 -16.80 0.04 -8.30
CA ASP A 65 -17.88 -0.94 -8.23
C ASP A 65 -18.12 -1.54 -9.61
N GLY A 66 -17.98 -2.86 -9.75
CA GLY A 66 -18.25 -3.57 -11.00
C GLY A 66 -17.05 -4.22 -11.71
N GLY A 67 -15.87 -4.29 -11.09
CA GLY A 67 -14.82 -5.24 -11.52
C GLY A 67 -14.05 -4.81 -12.78
N CYS A 68 -13.61 -3.55 -12.83
CA CYS A 68 -12.63 -3.11 -13.84
C CYS A 68 -11.28 -3.79 -13.61
N GLY A 69 -11.05 -4.89 -14.35
CA GLY A 69 -9.79 -5.64 -14.31
C GLY A 69 -8.60 -4.84 -14.84
N PHE A 70 -7.40 -5.36 -14.59
CA PHE A 70 -6.15 -4.74 -15.03
C PHE A 70 -6.11 -4.37 -16.52
N GLY A 71 -6.82 -5.13 -17.38
CA GLY A 71 -6.86 -4.95 -18.83
C GLY A 71 -7.83 -3.89 -19.37
N ASP A 72 -8.63 -3.24 -18.52
CA ASP A 72 -9.64 -2.26 -18.94
C ASP A 72 -9.03 -1.15 -19.82
N GLU A 73 -9.74 -0.71 -20.86
CA GLU A 73 -9.30 0.31 -21.82
C GLU A 73 -9.00 1.64 -21.14
N ARG A 74 -9.69 1.96 -20.04
CA ARG A 74 -9.45 3.19 -19.27
C ARG A 74 -8.02 3.30 -18.74
N TYR A 75 -7.36 2.17 -18.49
CA TYR A 75 -5.97 2.15 -18.02
C TYR A 75 -4.95 2.00 -19.15
N ALA A 76 -5.38 1.92 -20.42
CA ALA A 76 -4.47 1.75 -21.55
C ALA A 76 -3.40 2.85 -21.60
N GLY A 77 -3.79 4.10 -21.31
CA GLY A 77 -2.85 5.23 -21.23
C GLY A 77 -1.79 5.04 -20.14
N LEU A 78 -2.20 4.58 -18.94
CA LEU A 78 -1.30 4.32 -17.81
C LEU A 78 -0.42 3.10 -18.05
N ARG A 79 -0.92 2.06 -18.70
CA ARG A 79 -0.12 0.89 -19.09
C ARG A 79 0.95 1.25 -20.12
N ALA A 80 0.61 2.12 -21.07
CA ALA A 80 1.54 2.55 -22.12
C ALA A 80 2.57 3.56 -21.64
N ARG A 81 2.17 4.49 -20.76
CA ARG A 81 3.01 5.59 -20.27
C ARG A 81 2.71 5.87 -18.79
N PRO A 82 3.17 5.02 -17.87
CA PRO A 82 2.96 5.26 -16.45
C PRO A 82 3.78 6.49 -15.98
N PRO A 83 3.38 7.14 -14.87
CA PRO A 83 4.19 8.15 -14.21
C PRO A 83 5.62 7.64 -13.93
N GLU A 84 6.59 8.55 -13.96
CA GLU A 84 7.99 8.19 -13.68
C GLU A 84 8.11 7.53 -12.29
N GLY A 85 8.77 6.38 -12.22
CA GLY A 85 8.92 5.63 -10.97
C GLY A 85 7.70 4.81 -10.57
N CYS A 86 6.66 4.72 -11.41
CA CYS A 86 5.51 3.86 -11.21
C CYS A 86 5.46 2.74 -12.26
N VAL A 87 5.05 1.55 -11.83
CA VAL A 87 4.89 0.36 -12.67
C VAL A 87 3.45 -0.15 -12.54
N PRO A 88 2.71 -0.31 -13.65
CA PRO A 88 1.42 -0.98 -13.66
C PRO A 88 1.55 -2.42 -13.17
N ALA A 89 0.75 -2.78 -12.18
CA ALA A 89 0.73 -4.11 -11.58
C ALA A 89 -0.70 -4.67 -11.54
N ASP A 90 -0.82 -5.98 -11.75
CA ASP A 90 -2.08 -6.72 -11.66
C ASP A 90 -2.14 -7.45 -10.31
N HIS A 91 -2.94 -6.90 -9.39
CA HIS A 91 -3.23 -7.51 -8.08
C HIS A 91 -4.66 -8.08 -8.04
N GLY A 92 -5.20 -8.49 -9.19
CA GLY A 92 -6.63 -8.78 -9.38
C GLY A 92 -7.48 -7.53 -9.64
N HIS A 93 -6.84 -6.37 -9.66
CA HIS A 93 -7.36 -5.04 -10.00
C HIS A 93 -6.21 -4.21 -10.56
N PHE A 94 -6.53 -3.07 -11.18
CA PHE A 94 -5.50 -2.17 -11.68
C PHE A 94 -4.81 -1.43 -10.53
N ALA A 95 -3.48 -1.58 -10.44
CA ALA A 95 -2.66 -0.89 -9.47
C ALA A 95 -1.40 -0.28 -10.12
N LEU A 96 -0.80 0.68 -9.42
CA LEU A 96 0.50 1.24 -9.72
C LEU A 96 1.42 1.05 -8.51
N GLU A 97 2.48 0.26 -8.69
CA GLU A 97 3.57 0.17 -7.71
C GLU A 97 4.55 1.31 -7.96
N CYS A 98 4.66 2.23 -7.01
CA CYS A 98 5.38 3.48 -7.16
C CYS A 98 6.54 3.59 -6.18
N GLU A 99 7.68 4.09 -6.66
CA GLU A 99 8.78 4.64 -5.88
C GLU A 99 9.00 6.09 -6.33
N ARG A 100 8.54 7.06 -5.53
CA ARG A 100 8.49 8.48 -5.91
C ARG A 100 9.20 9.37 -4.91
N PRO A 101 9.92 10.42 -5.37
CA PRO A 101 10.46 11.43 -4.48
C PRO A 101 9.33 12.25 -3.84
N GLY A 102 9.53 12.68 -2.60
CA GLY A 102 8.59 13.57 -1.92
C GLY A 102 9.08 14.00 -0.54
N LYS A 103 8.61 15.16 -0.06
CA LYS A 103 8.96 15.62 1.30
C LYS A 103 8.46 14.66 2.37
N THR A 104 7.29 14.06 2.11
CA THR A 104 6.65 13.03 2.91
C THR A 104 5.96 12.02 2.00
N LEU A 105 5.53 10.89 2.57
CA LEU A 105 4.75 9.90 1.82
C LEU A 105 3.46 10.52 1.24
N LEU A 106 2.74 11.31 2.03
CA LEU A 106 1.53 12.01 1.57
C LEU A 106 1.82 12.97 0.41
N ASP A 107 2.96 13.65 0.42
CA ASP A 107 3.39 14.55 -0.66
C ASP A 107 3.65 13.76 -1.97
N ALA A 108 4.35 12.62 -1.86
CA ALA A 108 4.62 11.75 -3.00
C ALA A 108 3.34 11.13 -3.58
N VAL A 109 2.43 10.67 -2.71
CA VAL A 109 1.12 10.12 -3.10
C VAL A 109 0.27 11.20 -3.76
N ALA A 110 0.11 12.37 -3.13
CA ALA A 110 -0.69 13.47 -3.67
C ALA A 110 -0.17 13.94 -5.04
N GLY A 111 1.16 14.06 -5.19
CA GLY A 111 1.77 14.40 -6.47
C GLY A 111 1.45 13.38 -7.57
N THR A 112 1.52 12.09 -7.23
CA THR A 112 1.25 11.00 -8.18
C THR A 112 -0.23 10.91 -8.56
N VAL A 113 -1.14 11.03 -7.59
CA VAL A 113 -2.60 11.05 -7.86
C VAL A 113 -2.95 12.24 -8.76
N ALA A 114 -2.42 13.43 -8.48
CA ALA A 114 -2.67 14.62 -9.28
C ALA A 114 -2.09 14.51 -10.70
N GLU A 115 -0.93 13.87 -10.87
CA GLU A 115 -0.32 13.56 -12.17
C GLU A 115 -1.18 12.57 -12.96
N VAL A 116 -1.55 11.44 -12.37
CA VAL A 116 -2.40 10.42 -13.01
C VAL A 116 -3.74 11.02 -13.45
N ARG A 117 -4.38 11.81 -12.58
CA ARG A 117 -5.63 12.49 -12.91
C ARG A 117 -5.47 13.45 -14.08
N ARG A 118 -4.42 14.28 -14.08
CA ARG A 118 -4.19 15.29 -15.13
C ARG A 118 -3.89 14.65 -16.47
N ASP A 119 -3.05 13.61 -16.47
CA ASP A 119 -2.44 13.10 -17.70
C ASP A 119 -3.23 11.90 -18.28
N HIS A 120 -4.01 11.21 -17.43
CA HIS A 120 -4.76 10.01 -17.80
C HIS A 120 -6.26 10.07 -17.47
N GLY A 121 -6.73 11.08 -16.74
CA GLY A 121 -8.15 11.22 -16.39
C GLY A 121 -8.67 10.20 -15.37
N VAL A 122 -7.79 9.46 -14.70
CA VAL A 122 -8.14 8.46 -13.69
C VAL A 122 -7.81 9.00 -12.30
N VAL A 123 -8.68 8.78 -11.31
CA VAL A 123 -8.42 9.17 -9.92
C VAL A 123 -8.10 7.92 -9.12
N MET A 124 -6.82 7.65 -8.87
CA MET A 124 -6.42 6.56 -7.97
C MET A 124 -6.93 6.89 -6.56
N ASN A 125 -7.75 6.01 -5.98
CA ASN A 125 -8.58 6.29 -4.80
C ASN A 125 -8.23 5.43 -3.58
N SER A 126 -7.25 4.53 -3.69
CA SER A 126 -6.82 3.66 -2.59
C SER A 126 -5.31 3.40 -2.62
N LEU A 127 -4.75 2.93 -1.49
CA LEU A 127 -3.32 2.66 -1.31
C LEU A 127 -2.98 1.15 -1.20
N GLY A 128 -3.89 0.26 -1.58
CA GLY A 128 -3.64 -1.19 -1.57
C GLY A 128 -3.28 -1.76 -0.19
N VAL A 129 -3.70 -1.09 0.88
CA VAL A 129 -3.45 -1.53 2.26
C VAL A 129 -4.24 -2.81 2.51
N ALA A 130 -3.57 -3.85 3.04
CA ALA A 130 -4.18 -5.16 3.31
C ALA A 130 -5.47 -5.00 4.14
N ASP A 131 -6.49 -5.78 3.77
CA ASP A 131 -7.91 -5.56 4.06
C ASP A 131 -8.52 -4.41 3.25
N GLY A 132 -8.61 -4.63 1.94
CA GLY A 132 -9.20 -3.70 0.99
C GLY A 132 -10.65 -3.30 1.35
N PRO A 133 -11.11 -2.16 0.82
CA PRO A 133 -12.41 -1.58 1.14
C PRO A 133 -13.63 -2.32 0.59
N GLY A 134 -13.49 -3.54 0.06
CA GLY A 134 -14.63 -4.44 -0.18
C GLY A 134 -15.43 -4.83 1.09
N LYS A 135 -15.08 -4.28 2.25
CA LYS A 135 -15.89 -4.28 3.49
C LYS A 135 -16.74 -3.02 3.69
N TRP A 136 -16.58 -1.97 2.90
CA TRP A 136 -17.40 -0.76 2.96
C TRP A 136 -18.38 -0.84 1.80
N LEU A 137 -19.65 -1.04 2.13
CA LEU A 137 -20.72 -1.38 1.19
C LEU A 137 -21.61 -0.17 0.88
N ASP A 138 -22.04 -0.17 -0.37
CA ASP A 138 -23.24 0.43 -0.96
C ASP A 138 -23.33 1.97 -0.95
N ALA A 139 -22.89 2.53 -2.08
CA ALA A 139 -22.96 3.94 -2.47
C ALA A 139 -24.38 4.43 -2.84
N GLU A 140 -25.41 4.05 -2.09
CA GLU A 140 -26.79 4.46 -2.38
C GLU A 140 -27.30 5.48 -1.35
N GLY A 141 -26.97 6.76 -1.59
CA GLY A 141 -27.71 7.89 -1.00
C GLY A 141 -26.88 8.89 -0.19
N ARG A 142 -27.41 10.12 -0.07
CA ARG A 142 -26.87 11.19 0.78
C ARG A 142 -27.35 11.12 2.24
N ASP A 143 -28.21 10.16 2.55
CA ASP A 143 -28.82 9.94 3.86
C ASP A 143 -28.59 8.47 4.27
N GLY A 144 -28.25 8.22 5.54
CA GLY A 144 -27.99 6.87 6.07
C GLY A 144 -26.59 6.69 6.66
N ASP A 145 -26.13 5.45 6.77
CA ASP A 145 -24.85 5.09 7.43
C ASP A 145 -23.62 5.55 6.62
N ALA A 146 -23.72 5.69 5.29
CA ALA A 146 -22.60 6.03 4.41
C ALA A 146 -21.98 7.44 4.67
N PRO A 147 -22.76 8.54 4.82
CA PRO A 147 -22.21 9.82 5.25
C PRO A 147 -21.51 9.79 6.62
N GLU A 148 -22.01 9.01 7.57
CA GLU A 148 -21.39 8.86 8.89
C GLU A 148 -20.03 8.16 8.79
N GLU A 149 -19.93 7.14 7.94
CA GLU A 149 -18.66 6.46 7.65
C GLU A 149 -17.63 7.39 6.99
N VAL A 150 -18.04 8.19 6.00
CA VAL A 150 -17.15 9.19 5.39
C VAL A 150 -16.63 10.18 6.44
N ALA A 151 -17.52 10.70 7.29
CA ALA A 151 -17.12 11.59 8.39
C ALA A 151 -16.16 10.89 9.37
N HIS A 152 -16.44 9.63 9.72
CA HIS A 152 -15.59 8.83 10.60
C HIS A 152 -14.19 8.60 10.02
N LEU A 153 -14.09 8.29 8.73
CA LEU A 153 -12.81 8.10 8.03
C LEU A 153 -11.99 9.38 8.02
N VAL A 154 -12.61 10.53 7.73
CA VAL A 154 -11.93 11.84 7.74
C VAL A 154 -11.43 12.19 9.14
N LEU A 155 -12.24 11.98 10.19
CA LEU A 155 -11.83 12.22 11.58
C LEU A 155 -10.69 11.29 12.00
N THR A 156 -10.76 10.02 11.62
CA THR A 156 -9.71 9.04 11.89
C THR A 156 -8.41 9.39 11.18
N ALA A 157 -8.48 9.78 9.91
CA ALA A 157 -7.34 10.24 9.13
C ALA A 157 -6.70 11.47 9.77
N ALA A 158 -7.49 12.47 10.19
CA ALA A 158 -6.99 13.66 10.88
C ALA A 158 -6.30 13.33 12.22
N HIS A 159 -6.91 12.46 13.03
CA HIS A 159 -6.34 12.02 14.31
C HIS A 159 -5.00 11.28 14.11
N ARG A 160 -4.94 10.33 13.17
CA ARG A 160 -3.75 9.54 12.88
C ARG A 160 -2.63 10.40 12.29
N SER A 161 -2.98 11.32 11.40
CA SER A 161 -2.03 12.27 10.81
C SER A 161 -1.30 13.09 11.86
N ARG A 162 -2.04 13.63 12.83
CA ARG A 162 -1.45 14.36 13.96
C ARG A 162 -0.46 13.49 14.75
N ARG A 163 -0.78 12.21 14.98
CA ARG A 163 0.10 11.28 15.72
C ARG A 163 1.36 10.91 14.93
N LEU A 164 1.28 10.90 13.60
CA LEU A 164 2.39 10.62 12.70
C LEU A 164 3.21 11.87 12.34
N GLY A 165 2.81 13.06 12.84
CA GLY A 165 3.50 14.32 12.58
C GLY A 165 3.09 15.02 11.28
N TYR A 166 2.10 14.52 10.56
CA TYR A 166 1.56 15.17 9.37
C TYR A 166 0.68 16.37 9.74
N GLY A 167 0.82 17.46 8.98
CA GLY A 167 0.04 18.68 9.15
C GLY A 167 -1.24 18.70 8.33
N ARG A 168 -2.18 19.58 8.69
CA ARG A 168 -3.42 19.83 7.93
C ARG A 168 -3.16 20.10 6.45
N LYS A 169 -2.11 20.87 6.11
CA LYS A 169 -1.79 21.23 4.72
C LYS A 169 -1.46 20.01 3.85
N GLU A 170 -0.89 18.96 4.43
CA GLU A 170 -0.58 17.73 3.69
C GLU A 170 -1.85 16.93 3.40
N LEU A 171 -2.74 16.83 4.38
CA LEU A 171 -4.05 16.20 4.19
C LEU A 171 -4.90 16.92 3.14
N VAL A 172 -4.96 18.25 3.21
CA VAL A 172 -5.69 19.05 2.22
C VAL A 172 -5.10 18.86 0.83
N ARG A 173 -3.76 18.84 0.68
CA ARG A 173 -3.13 18.54 -0.61
C ARG A 173 -3.50 17.17 -1.17
N LEU A 174 -3.61 16.15 -0.32
CA LEU A 174 -4.06 14.83 -0.75
C LEU A 174 -5.53 14.87 -1.23
N LEU A 175 -6.40 15.59 -0.53
CA LEU A 175 -7.78 15.80 -0.96
C LEU A 175 -7.85 16.57 -2.28
N ASP A 176 -7.11 17.67 -2.41
CA ASP A 176 -7.05 18.46 -3.65
C ASP A 176 -6.53 17.62 -4.84
N ALA A 177 -5.67 16.63 -4.57
CA ALA A 177 -5.16 15.72 -5.58
C ALA A 177 -6.21 14.75 -6.13
N THR A 178 -7.31 14.48 -5.41
CA THR A 178 -8.42 13.67 -5.96
C THR A 178 -9.27 14.48 -6.93
N GLY A 179 -9.40 15.80 -6.71
CA GLY A 179 -10.15 16.70 -7.59
C GLY A 179 -11.65 16.66 -7.37
N ILE A 180 -12.07 16.14 -6.21
CA ILE A 180 -13.45 16.22 -5.73
C ILE A 180 -13.70 17.67 -5.31
N GLU A 181 -14.76 18.28 -5.88
CA GLU A 181 -15.25 19.63 -5.55
C GLU A 181 -16.55 19.58 -4.73
#